data_AF-A0A2C6MJ75-F1
#
_entry.id   AF-A0A2C6MJ75-F1
#
_cell.length_a   1.000
_cell.length_b   1.000
_cell.length_c   1.000
_cell.angle_alpha   90.00
_cell.angle_beta   90.00
_cell.angle_gamma   90.00
#
_symmetry.space_group_name_H-M   'P 1'
#
loop_
_entity.id
_entity.type
_entity.pdbx_description
1 polymer ?
#
loop_
_entity_poly.entity_id
_entity_poly.type
_entity_poly.pdbx_seq_one_letter_code
_entity_poly.pdbx_strand_id
1 'polypeptide(L)'
;MTYFILQILPYISVAVLTIGLLYRMGRWASGRIVHNITLTPAPTTQTGAVLDIATEAILFKSLYKADKGLWSGAWIMHMSLFAILGGHVMGIGLLGLQFYYIGLTSAQTSVMLSNMLGTSMGVVVLLGLLYLLYRRMAINEVKQISAPSDYAHLLMLIAIVTVGNLMRFVPEWGIPYEPVRDYVANLITLTPVTADMEVMHKPMFVLHLLLVQILMIYLPFSKLLHIPGMFAHRWIINRPYVEPAPGLPGVAVGGSGHAVSGDQSASGGCNKCH
;
A
#
# COMPACT_ATOMS: atom_id res chain seq x y z
N MET A 1 25.32 18.70 1.77
CA MET A 1 24.36 17.72 1.22
C MET A 1 23.30 17.30 2.24
N THR A 2 23.66 17.01 3.49
CA THR A 2 22.72 16.64 4.57
C THR A 2 21.57 17.62 4.78
N TYR A 3 21.85 18.93 4.78
CA TYR A 3 20.80 19.95 4.90
C TYR A 3 19.74 19.85 3.80
N PHE A 4 20.13 19.60 2.55
CA PHE A 4 19.16 19.41 1.46
C PHE A 4 18.25 18.20 1.71
N ILE A 5 18.84 17.08 2.16
CA ILE A 5 18.11 15.83 2.42
C ILE A 5 17.17 15.94 3.63
N LEU A 6 17.57 16.69 4.66
CA LEU A 6 16.79 16.81 5.90
C LEU A 6 15.83 18.01 5.91
N GLN A 7 16.14 19.09 5.21
CA GLN A 7 15.29 20.28 5.19
C GLN A 7 14.42 20.37 3.94
N ILE A 8 15.00 20.24 2.75
CA ILE A 8 14.30 20.62 1.50
C ILE A 8 13.58 19.43 0.88
N LEU A 9 14.28 18.31 0.74
CA LEU A 9 13.78 17.11 0.08
C LEU A 9 12.51 16.53 0.74
N PRO A 10 12.29 16.61 2.08
CA PRO A 10 11.09 16.06 2.68
C PRO A 10 9.83 16.77 2.16
N TYR A 11 9.85 18.10 2.04
CA TYR A 11 8.73 18.86 1.47
C TYR A 11 8.47 18.49 0.01
N ILE A 12 9.52 18.34 -0.80
CA ILE A 12 9.39 17.89 -2.19
C ILE A 12 8.76 16.49 -2.24
N SER A 13 9.25 15.57 -1.41
CA SER A 13 8.76 14.19 -1.40
C SER A 13 7.29 14.09 -0.99
N VAL A 14 6.87 14.86 0.03
CA VAL A 14 5.47 14.93 0.48
C VAL A 14 4.59 15.56 -0.59
N ALA A 15 5.04 16.64 -1.23
CA ALA A 15 4.29 17.30 -2.30
C ALA A 15 4.07 16.37 -3.50
N VAL A 16 5.13 15.69 -3.97
CA VAL A 16 5.05 14.73 -5.08
C VAL A 16 4.16 13.56 -4.72
N LEU A 17 4.31 12.99 -3.51
CA LEU A 17 3.47 11.91 -3.04
C LEU A 17 1.99 12.33 -3.03
N THR A 18 1.67 13.48 -2.47
CA THR A 18 0.29 13.96 -2.32
C THR A 18 -0.34 14.27 -3.68
N ILE A 19 0.33 15.05 -4.53
CA ILE A 19 -0.16 15.40 -5.87
C ILE A 19 -0.29 14.13 -6.73
N GLY A 20 0.70 13.24 -6.70
CA GLY A 20 0.69 11.99 -7.44
C GLY A 20 -0.43 11.05 -7.01
N LEU A 21 -0.70 10.97 -5.70
CA LEU A 21 -1.84 10.22 -5.16
C LEU A 21 -3.18 10.78 -5.65
N LEU A 22 -3.36 12.10 -5.53
CA LEU A 22 -4.60 12.76 -5.97
C LEU A 22 -4.83 12.58 -7.48
N TYR A 23 -3.78 12.75 -8.29
CA TYR A 23 -3.85 12.50 -9.73
C TYR A 23 -4.27 11.06 -10.06
N ARG A 24 -3.67 10.09 -9.37
CA ARG A 24 -3.97 8.67 -9.58
C ARG A 24 -5.38 8.28 -9.11
N MET A 25 -5.80 8.79 -7.96
CA MET A 25 -7.17 8.61 -7.45
C MET A 25 -8.19 9.24 -8.41
N GLY A 26 -7.93 10.44 -8.94
CA GLY A 26 -8.77 11.10 -9.94
C GLY A 26 -8.87 10.30 -11.24
N ARG A 27 -7.74 9.76 -11.72
CA ARG A 27 -7.73 8.87 -12.89
C ARG A 27 -8.54 7.60 -12.68
N TRP A 28 -8.44 6.97 -11.51
CA TRP A 28 -9.23 5.79 -11.20
C TRP A 28 -10.72 6.15 -11.13
N ALA A 29 -11.09 7.22 -10.41
CA ALA A 29 -12.47 7.67 -10.31
C ALA A 29 -13.11 8.03 -11.66
N SER A 30 -12.30 8.47 -12.62
CA SER A 30 -12.73 8.81 -13.99
C SER A 30 -12.84 7.60 -14.93
N GLY A 31 -12.33 6.43 -14.53
CA GLY A 31 -12.38 5.21 -15.34
C GLY A 31 -13.81 4.72 -15.53
N ARG A 32 -14.25 4.60 -16.78
CA ARG A 32 -15.54 3.97 -17.13
C ARG A 32 -15.30 2.55 -17.60
N ILE A 33 -15.97 1.58 -16.99
CA ILE A 33 -15.99 0.20 -17.49
C ILE A 33 -17.19 0.07 -18.42
N VAL A 34 -16.92 -0.27 -19.69
CA VAL A 34 -17.94 -0.33 -20.76
C VAL A 34 -18.52 -1.75 -20.93
N HIS A 35 -17.90 -2.78 -20.34
CA HIS A 35 -18.26 -4.18 -20.59
C HIS A 35 -18.75 -4.88 -19.31
N ASN A 36 -19.82 -5.67 -19.45
CA ASN A 36 -20.36 -6.51 -18.39
C ASN A 36 -19.42 -7.69 -18.15
N ILE A 37 -18.58 -7.59 -17.12
CA ILE A 37 -17.73 -8.70 -16.69
C ILE A 37 -18.63 -9.59 -15.83
N THR A 38 -19.00 -10.76 -16.33
CA THR A 38 -19.68 -11.81 -15.55
C THR A 38 -18.72 -12.26 -14.46
N LEU A 39 -18.79 -11.61 -13.29
CA LEU A 39 -18.00 -12.00 -12.13
C LEU A 39 -18.53 -13.35 -11.61
N THR A 40 -17.61 -14.20 -11.16
CA THR A 40 -17.86 -15.41 -10.35
C THR A 40 -18.90 -15.12 -9.26
N PRO A 41 -19.73 -16.10 -8.83
CA PRO A 41 -20.92 -15.87 -8.00
C PRO A 41 -20.64 -14.85 -6.88
N ALA A 42 -21.12 -13.62 -7.11
CA ALA A 42 -20.93 -12.52 -6.18
C ALA A 42 -21.92 -12.71 -5.02
N PRO A 43 -21.52 -12.41 -3.77
CA PRO A 43 -22.42 -12.51 -2.64
C PRO A 43 -23.66 -11.66 -2.87
N THR A 44 -24.83 -12.29 -2.74
CA THR A 44 -26.14 -11.66 -3.00
C THR A 44 -26.61 -10.76 -1.85
N THR A 45 -25.87 -10.73 -0.73
CA THR A 45 -26.16 -9.91 0.45
C THR A 45 -25.05 -8.88 0.69
N GLN A 46 -25.44 -7.69 1.19
CA GLN A 46 -24.49 -6.63 1.54
C GLN A 46 -23.48 -7.09 2.59
N THR A 47 -23.94 -7.85 3.59
CA THR A 47 -23.08 -8.44 4.63
C THR A 47 -22.08 -9.42 4.04
N GLY A 48 -22.51 -10.27 3.10
CA GLY A 48 -21.62 -11.20 2.39
C GLY A 48 -20.56 -10.47 1.56
N ALA A 49 -20.91 -9.36 0.92
CA ALA A 49 -19.97 -8.53 0.16
C ALA A 49 -18.91 -7.88 1.04
N VAL A 50 -19.31 -7.29 2.17
CA VAL A 50 -18.37 -6.69 3.13
C VAL A 50 -17.42 -7.75 3.70
N LEU A 51 -17.94 -8.92 4.08
CA LEU A 51 -17.13 -10.01 4.62
C LEU A 51 -16.13 -10.54 3.61
N ASP A 52 -16.53 -10.71 2.35
CA ASP A 52 -15.61 -11.19 1.31
C ASP A 52 -14.51 -10.16 1.01
N ILE A 53 -14.85 -8.86 0.99
CA ILE A 53 -13.86 -7.77 0.87
C ILE A 53 -12.88 -7.80 2.04
N ALA A 54 -13.36 -7.91 3.27
CA ALA A 54 -12.53 -7.93 4.47
C ALA A 54 -11.62 -9.15 4.51
N THR A 55 -12.15 -10.32 4.17
CA THR A 55 -11.38 -11.57 4.15
C THR A 55 -10.32 -11.53 3.05
N GLU A 56 -10.62 -10.93 1.89
CA GLU A 56 -9.63 -10.73 0.85
C GLU A 56 -8.55 -9.72 1.27
N ALA A 57 -8.92 -8.63 1.93
CA ALA A 57 -7.97 -7.59 2.34
C ALA A 57 -7.03 -8.03 3.48
N ILE A 58 -7.52 -8.81 4.44
CA ILE A 58 -6.76 -9.20 5.65
C ILE A 58 -6.05 -10.54 5.47
N LEU A 59 -6.73 -11.52 4.87
CA LEU A 59 -6.24 -12.89 4.79
C LEU A 59 -5.75 -13.28 3.40
N PHE A 60 -5.90 -12.43 2.38
CA PHE A 60 -5.57 -12.76 0.98
C PHE A 60 -6.16 -14.12 0.58
N LYS A 61 -7.45 -14.33 0.87
CA LYS A 61 -8.15 -15.61 0.70
C LYS A 61 -7.99 -16.19 -0.70
N SER A 62 -8.09 -15.37 -1.74
CA SER A 62 -7.88 -15.81 -3.13
C SER A 62 -6.46 -16.36 -3.33
N LEU A 63 -5.46 -15.63 -2.83
CA LEU A 63 -4.06 -16.00 -2.91
C LEU A 63 -3.75 -17.28 -2.11
N TYR A 64 -4.36 -17.44 -0.93
CA TYR A 64 -4.21 -18.66 -0.13
C TYR A 64 -4.66 -19.91 -0.89
N LYS A 65 -5.74 -19.80 -1.67
CA LYS A 65 -6.26 -20.89 -2.49
C LYS A 65 -5.41 -21.14 -3.74
N ALA A 66 -4.89 -20.08 -4.36
CA ALA A 66 -4.11 -20.19 -5.58
C ALA A 66 -2.68 -20.68 -5.33
N ASP A 67 -2.00 -20.14 -4.31
CA ASP A 67 -0.58 -20.34 -4.10
C ASP A 67 -0.18 -20.14 -2.62
N LYS A 68 -0.15 -21.24 -1.88
CA LYS A 68 0.17 -21.24 -0.44
C LYS A 68 1.60 -20.74 -0.15
N GLY A 69 2.54 -20.96 -1.07
CA GLY A 69 3.92 -20.50 -0.91
C GLY A 69 4.03 -18.99 -1.06
N LEU A 70 3.38 -18.42 -2.09
CA LEU A 70 3.30 -16.96 -2.21
C LEU A 70 2.58 -16.35 -1.01
N TRP A 71 1.48 -16.98 -0.59
CA TRP A 71 0.65 -16.48 0.49
C TRP A 71 1.44 -16.32 1.79
N SER A 72 2.22 -17.33 2.21
CA SER A 72 2.95 -17.26 3.48
C SER A 72 3.96 -16.11 3.50
N GLY A 73 4.75 -15.96 2.45
CA GLY A 73 5.71 -14.87 2.31
C GLY A 73 5.04 -13.51 2.20
N ALA A 74 3.99 -13.39 1.39
CA ALA A 74 3.27 -12.14 1.19
C ALA A 74 2.55 -11.70 2.47
N TRP A 75 1.87 -12.60 3.17
CA TRP A 75 1.11 -12.29 4.38
C TRP A 75 2.02 -11.85 5.52
N ILE A 76 3.09 -12.62 5.80
CA ILE A 76 4.08 -12.26 6.82
C ILE A 76 4.73 -10.89 6.51
N MET A 77 5.11 -10.66 5.25
CA MET A 77 5.70 -9.40 4.83
C MET A 77 4.73 -8.23 5.03
N HIS A 78 3.46 -8.33 4.63
CA HIS A 78 2.51 -7.23 4.82
C HIS A 78 2.20 -6.98 6.30
N MET A 79 1.98 -8.02 7.09
CA MET A 79 1.66 -7.85 8.51
C MET A 79 2.81 -7.19 9.28
N SER A 80 4.05 -7.62 9.01
CA SER A 80 5.24 -7.00 9.61
C SER A 80 5.46 -5.57 9.09
N LEU A 81 5.23 -5.31 7.80
CA LEU A 81 5.30 -3.96 7.24
C LEU A 81 4.28 -3.02 7.89
N PHE A 82 3.02 -3.43 8.05
CA PHE A 82 2.00 -2.63 8.74
C PHE A 82 2.35 -2.39 10.21
N ALA A 83 2.86 -3.42 10.90
CA ALA A 83 3.31 -3.28 12.28
C ALA A 83 4.46 -2.26 12.40
N ILE A 84 5.42 -2.26 11.47
CA ILE A 84 6.51 -1.29 11.44
C ILE A 84 6.00 0.11 11.12
N LEU A 85 5.11 0.27 10.14
CA LEU A 85 4.52 1.58 9.80
C LEU A 85 3.73 2.16 10.99
N GLY A 86 2.88 1.34 11.62
CA GLY A 86 2.19 1.72 12.85
C GLY A 86 3.15 2.04 13.99
N GLY A 87 4.22 1.25 14.12
CA GLY A 87 5.31 1.48 15.09
C GLY A 87 6.09 2.77 14.85
N HIS A 88 6.26 3.22 13.60
CA HIS A 88 6.86 4.53 13.31
C HIS A 88 5.95 5.65 13.79
N VAL A 89 4.65 5.60 13.47
CA VAL A 89 3.69 6.63 13.89
C VAL A 89 3.56 6.68 15.40
N MET A 90 3.27 5.53 16.03
CA MET A 90 3.04 5.45 17.47
C MET A 90 4.33 5.61 18.27
N GLY A 91 5.42 4.96 17.84
CA GLY A 91 6.71 4.99 18.55
C GLY A 91 7.38 6.36 18.51
N ILE A 92 7.37 7.05 17.36
CA ILE A 92 7.93 8.41 17.27
C ILE A 92 6.98 9.40 17.93
N GLY A 93 5.68 9.32 17.65
CA GLY A 93 4.68 10.25 18.18
C GLY A 93 4.53 10.19 19.69
N LEU A 94 4.60 8.99 20.29
CA LEU A 94 4.43 8.76 21.72
C LEU A 94 5.75 8.44 22.44
N LEU A 95 6.91 8.62 21.79
CA LEU A 95 8.23 8.28 22.34
C LEU A 95 8.38 6.83 22.85
N GLY A 96 7.66 5.88 22.26
CA GLY A 96 7.65 4.48 22.71
C GLY A 96 6.83 4.24 23.98
N LEU A 97 6.00 5.20 24.41
CA LEU A 97 5.15 5.11 25.61
C LEU A 97 3.72 4.63 25.32
N GLN A 98 3.45 4.08 24.14
CA GLN A 98 2.09 3.66 23.77
C GLN A 98 1.50 2.60 24.71
N PHE A 99 2.31 1.69 25.26
CA PHE A 99 1.82 0.66 26.19
C PHE A 99 1.60 1.22 27.61
N TYR A 100 2.31 2.28 27.96
CA TYR A 100 2.09 3.02 29.20
C TYR A 100 0.77 3.81 29.14
N TYR A 101 0.50 4.51 28.03
CA TYR A 101 -0.73 5.30 27.89
C TYR A 101 -2.02 4.48 27.87
N ILE A 102 -1.95 3.22 27.42
CA ILE A 102 -3.10 2.29 27.51
C ILE A 102 -3.19 1.57 28.86
N GLY A 103 -2.33 1.91 29.82
CA GLY A 103 -2.35 1.37 31.19
C GLY A 103 -1.83 -0.06 31.33
N LEU A 104 -1.09 -0.59 30.34
CA LEU A 104 -0.68 -1.99 30.33
C LEU A 104 0.60 -2.25 31.14
N THR A 105 1.47 -1.24 31.28
CA THR A 105 2.85 -1.40 31.79
C THR A 105 3.43 -0.07 32.27
N SER A 106 4.56 -0.10 32.99
CA SER A 106 5.38 1.09 33.29
C SER A 106 5.97 1.74 32.04
N ALA A 107 6.40 3.00 32.16
CA ALA A 107 6.99 3.77 31.07
C ALA A 107 8.26 3.12 30.49
N GLN A 108 9.15 2.65 31.37
CA GLN A 108 10.42 2.01 30.99
C GLN A 108 10.17 0.72 30.21
N THR A 109 9.25 -0.11 30.70
CA THR A 109 8.89 -1.37 30.04
C THR A 109 8.15 -1.11 28.72
N SER A 110 7.37 -0.02 28.60
CA SER A 110 6.77 0.37 27.32
C SER A 110 7.82 0.69 26.26
N VAL A 111 8.86 1.45 26.61
CA VAL A 111 9.96 1.77 25.66
C VAL A 111 10.70 0.50 25.24
N MET A 112 10.99 -0.40 26.19
CA MET A 112 11.63 -1.67 25.92
C MET A 112 10.78 -2.54 24.96
N LEU A 113 9.48 -2.68 25.22
CA LEU A 113 8.55 -3.43 24.37
C LEU A 113 8.46 -2.82 22.98
N SER A 114 8.39 -1.49 22.88
CA SER A 114 8.38 -0.77 21.61
C SER A 114 9.63 -1.04 20.78
N ASN A 115 10.79 -1.02 21.43
CA ASN A 115 12.06 -1.33 20.78
C ASN A 115 12.12 -2.79 20.33
N MET A 116 11.71 -3.72 21.20
CA MET A 116 11.71 -5.14 20.89
C MET A 116 10.75 -5.48 19.74
N LEU A 117 9.55 -4.91 19.73
CA LEU A 117 8.58 -5.07 18.64
C LEU A 117 9.10 -4.48 17.33
N GLY A 118 9.65 -3.26 17.37
CA GLY A 118 10.24 -2.63 16.19
C GLY A 118 11.38 -3.46 15.58
N THR A 119 12.31 -3.95 16.41
CA THR A 119 13.45 -4.76 15.97
C THR A 119 13.01 -6.13 15.46
N SER A 120 12.12 -6.83 16.18
CA SER A 120 11.64 -8.16 15.77
C SER A 120 10.85 -8.12 14.46
N MET A 121 9.91 -7.18 14.33
CA MET A 121 9.16 -7.01 13.08
C MET A 121 10.07 -6.57 11.93
N GLY A 122 11.09 -5.75 12.20
CA GLY A 122 12.12 -5.37 11.22
C GLY A 122 12.88 -6.57 10.64
N VAL A 123 13.21 -7.58 11.48
CA VAL A 123 13.82 -8.83 11.00
C VAL A 123 12.82 -9.66 10.20
N VAL A 124 11.59 -9.79 10.71
CA VAL A 124 10.53 -10.59 10.06
C VAL A 124 10.21 -10.05 8.66
N VAL A 125 10.07 -8.72 8.51
CA VAL A 125 9.80 -8.13 7.19
C VAL A 125 10.99 -8.32 6.24
N LEU A 126 12.22 -8.23 6.74
CA LEU A 126 13.42 -8.45 5.92
C LEU A 126 13.47 -9.88 5.38
N LEU A 127 13.21 -10.88 6.24
CA LEU A 127 13.14 -12.28 5.83
C LEU A 127 12.00 -12.52 4.84
N GLY A 128 10.84 -11.92 5.06
CA GLY A 128 9.71 -11.97 4.13
C GLY A 128 10.05 -11.39 2.75
N LEU A 129 10.73 -10.24 2.71
CA LEU A 129 11.18 -9.61 1.47
C LEU A 129 12.23 -10.45 0.74
N LEU A 130 13.21 -11.00 1.46
CA LEU A 130 14.23 -11.89 0.89
C LEU A 130 13.61 -13.18 0.33
N TYR A 131 12.65 -13.76 1.04
CA TYR A 131 11.88 -14.92 0.56
C TYR A 131 11.15 -14.61 -0.75
N LEU A 132 10.43 -13.47 -0.81
CA LEU A 132 9.71 -13.04 -2.01
C LEU A 132 10.65 -12.76 -3.18
N LEU A 133 11.82 -12.16 -2.92
CA LEU A 133 12.85 -11.93 -3.93
C LEU A 133 13.43 -13.26 -4.45
N TYR A 134 13.81 -14.17 -3.54
CA TYR A 134 14.30 -15.50 -3.88
C TYR A 134 13.31 -16.24 -4.77
N ARG A 135 12.04 -16.26 -4.35
CA ARG A 135 10.95 -16.93 -5.09
C ARG A 135 10.79 -16.38 -6.51
N ARG A 136 10.93 -15.06 -6.68
CA ARG A 136 10.88 -14.39 -7.98
C ARG A 136 12.07 -14.73 -8.88
N MET A 137 13.21 -15.11 -8.30
CA MET A 137 14.40 -15.50 -9.06
C MET A 137 14.46 -17.01 -9.33
N ALA A 138 13.95 -17.83 -8.41
CA ALA A 138 14.05 -19.28 -8.43
C ALA A 138 12.94 -19.96 -9.25
N ILE A 139 11.72 -19.40 -9.27
CA ILE A 139 10.59 -19.99 -10.00
C ILE A 139 10.55 -19.43 -11.41
N ASN A 140 10.72 -20.29 -12.42
CA ASN A 140 10.83 -19.91 -13.82
C ASN A 140 9.58 -19.18 -14.31
N GLU A 141 8.40 -19.68 -13.97
CA GLU A 141 7.10 -19.12 -14.36
C GLU A 141 6.96 -17.68 -13.86
N VAL A 142 7.35 -17.44 -12.60
CA VAL A 142 7.31 -16.11 -11.98
C VAL A 142 8.35 -15.18 -12.62
N LYS A 143 9.53 -15.71 -12.93
CA LYS A 143 10.61 -14.94 -13.58
C LYS A 143 10.21 -14.48 -14.98
N GLN A 144 9.55 -15.33 -15.77
CA GLN A 144 9.11 -14.99 -17.13
C GLN A 144 8.07 -13.86 -17.17
N ILE A 145 7.20 -13.77 -16.16
CA ILE A 145 6.16 -12.73 -16.09
C ILE A 145 6.59 -11.48 -15.30
N SER A 146 7.78 -11.49 -14.69
CA SER A 146 8.25 -10.39 -13.84
C SER A 146 8.83 -9.25 -14.67
N ALA A 147 8.37 -8.02 -14.40
CA ALA A 147 8.97 -6.83 -14.97
C ALA A 147 10.20 -6.38 -14.15
N PRO A 148 11.19 -5.67 -14.74
CA PRO A 148 12.32 -5.11 -14.01
C PRO A 148 11.89 -4.22 -12.83
N SER A 149 10.78 -3.52 -12.99
CA SER A 149 10.17 -2.74 -11.91
C SER A 149 9.90 -3.60 -10.67
N ASP A 150 9.46 -4.85 -10.82
CA ASP A 150 9.05 -5.70 -9.69
C ASP A 150 10.23 -6.06 -8.79
N TYR A 151 11.42 -6.21 -9.36
CA TYR A 151 12.67 -6.36 -8.62
C TYR A 151 13.10 -5.04 -7.98
N ALA A 152 13.00 -3.91 -8.69
CA ALA A 152 13.41 -2.61 -8.19
C ALA A 152 12.67 -2.21 -6.89
N HIS A 153 11.35 -2.43 -6.82
CA HIS A 153 10.59 -2.13 -5.60
C HIS A 153 10.99 -3.04 -4.43
N LEU A 154 11.18 -4.35 -4.68
CA LEU A 154 11.61 -5.28 -3.65
C LEU A 154 12.99 -4.91 -3.10
N LEU A 155 13.94 -4.62 -3.98
CA LEU A 155 15.30 -4.20 -3.60
C LEU A 155 15.28 -2.87 -2.83
N MET A 156 14.44 -1.92 -3.24
CA MET A 156 14.26 -0.65 -2.53
C MET A 156 13.76 -0.88 -1.09
N LEU A 157 12.73 -1.71 -0.91
CA LEU A 157 12.21 -2.03 0.42
C LEU A 157 13.24 -2.79 1.27
N ILE A 158 13.98 -3.75 0.66
CA ILE A 158 15.07 -4.46 1.34
C ILE A 158 16.13 -3.47 1.81
N ALA A 159 16.54 -2.50 0.98
CA ALA A 159 17.52 -1.50 1.36
C ALA A 159 17.03 -0.63 2.53
N ILE A 160 15.80 -0.11 2.46
CA ILE A 160 15.20 0.71 3.54
C ILE A 160 15.16 -0.06 4.86
N VAL A 161 14.64 -1.28 4.83
CA VAL A 161 14.52 -2.14 6.02
C VAL A 161 15.89 -2.52 6.55
N THR A 162 16.85 -2.83 5.68
CA THR A 162 18.22 -3.18 6.09
C THR A 162 18.87 -2.02 6.83
N VAL A 163 18.83 -0.80 6.27
CA VAL A 163 19.37 0.39 6.96
C VAL A 163 18.61 0.64 8.27
N GLY A 164 17.29 0.48 8.28
CA GLY A 164 16.47 0.60 9.49
C GLY A 164 16.86 -0.39 10.59
N ASN A 165 17.09 -1.65 10.23
CA ASN A 165 17.55 -2.69 11.14
C ASN A 165 18.97 -2.41 11.64
N LEU A 166 19.88 -1.95 10.76
CA LEU A 166 21.24 -1.59 11.16
C LEU A 166 21.26 -0.49 12.23
N MET A 167 20.39 0.53 12.13
CA MET A 167 20.25 1.55 13.18
C MET A 167 19.76 0.98 14.52
N ARG A 168 19.05 -0.16 14.51
CA ARG A 168 18.56 -0.81 15.74
C ARG A 168 19.57 -1.81 16.31
N PHE A 169 20.34 -2.49 15.46
CA PHE A 169 21.31 -3.51 15.88
C PHE A 169 22.68 -2.95 16.24
N VAL A 170 23.05 -1.79 15.69
CA VAL A 170 24.34 -1.14 15.92
C VAL A 170 24.10 0.13 16.74
N PRO A 171 24.37 0.13 18.06
CA PRO A 171 24.05 1.25 18.95
C PRO A 171 24.67 2.58 18.51
N GLU A 172 25.85 2.55 17.91
CA GLU A 172 26.55 3.74 17.40
C GLU A 172 25.80 4.42 16.25
N TRP A 173 25.05 3.63 15.48
CA TRP A 173 24.28 4.11 14.32
C TRP A 173 22.83 4.43 14.66
N GLY A 174 22.41 4.11 15.89
CA GLY A 174 21.08 4.39 16.39
C GLY A 174 20.83 5.87 16.70
N ILE A 175 19.55 6.21 16.74
CA ILE A 175 19.04 7.51 17.18
C ILE A 175 17.85 7.30 18.12
N PRO A 176 17.78 8.02 19.25
CA PRO A 176 16.62 7.96 20.15
C PRO A 176 15.34 8.51 19.50
N TYR A 177 14.16 8.20 20.06
CA TYR A 177 12.88 8.69 19.52
C TYR A 177 12.70 10.20 19.63
N GLU A 178 13.22 10.83 20.68
CA GLU A 178 13.01 12.26 20.98
C GLU A 178 13.60 13.20 19.91
N PRO A 179 14.88 13.09 19.51
CA PRO A 179 15.42 13.91 18.43
C PRO A 179 14.70 13.72 17.09
N VAL A 180 14.22 12.50 16.81
CA VAL A 180 13.46 12.21 15.58
C VAL A 180 12.09 12.87 15.64
N ARG A 181 11.39 12.81 16.78
CA ARG A 181 10.09 13.47 16.98
C ARG A 181 10.21 14.98 16.82
N ASP A 182 11.23 15.58 17.43
CA ASP A 182 11.44 17.03 17.38
C ASP A 182 11.80 17.49 15.95
N TYR A 183 12.61 16.70 15.23
CA TYR A 183 12.85 16.90 13.80
C TYR A 183 11.56 16.86 12.97
N VAL A 184 10.70 15.86 13.18
CA VAL A 184 9.40 15.77 12.48
C VAL A 184 8.50 16.96 12.85
N ALA A 185 8.47 17.37 14.13
CA ALA A 185 7.72 18.54 14.57
C ALA A 185 8.21 19.82 13.87
N ASN A 186 9.53 20.00 13.74
CA ASN A 186 10.11 21.15 13.03
C ASN A 186 9.72 21.17 11.55
N LEU A 187 9.70 20.02 10.87
CA LEU A 187 9.20 19.94 9.50
C LEU A 187 7.72 20.34 9.39
N ILE A 188 6.88 19.92 10.34
CA ILE A 188 5.45 20.24 10.32
C ILE A 188 5.21 21.72 10.62
N THR A 189 5.95 22.30 11.57
CA THR A 189 5.83 23.71 11.94
C THR A 189 6.58 24.65 10.99
N LEU A 190 7.18 24.12 9.91
CA LEU A 190 8.01 24.85 8.95
C LEU A 190 9.20 25.57 9.62
N THR A 191 9.68 25.03 10.74
CA THR A 191 10.86 25.52 11.45
C THR A 191 12.12 24.96 10.77
N PRO A 192 13.12 25.80 10.45
CA PRO A 192 14.36 25.33 9.84
C PRO A 192 15.14 24.35 10.73
N VAL A 193 15.67 23.29 10.12
CA VAL A 193 16.61 22.37 10.75
C VAL A 193 17.93 23.08 10.94
N THR A 194 18.36 23.17 12.20
CA THR A 194 19.60 23.81 12.61
C THR A 194 20.72 22.78 12.69
N ALA A 195 21.96 23.25 12.62
CA ALA A 195 23.14 22.37 12.56
C ALA A 195 23.44 21.64 13.88
N ASP A 196 22.87 22.10 14.99
CA ASP A 196 23.00 21.52 16.34
C ASP A 196 22.04 20.35 16.61
N MET A 197 21.04 20.12 15.74
CA MET A 197 20.12 19.00 15.91
C MET A 197 20.85 17.66 15.75
N GLU A 198 20.61 16.72 16.66
CA GLU A 198 21.27 15.40 16.66
C GLU A 198 21.09 14.65 15.33
N VAL A 199 19.94 14.79 14.68
CA VAL A 199 19.65 14.16 13.37
C VAL A 199 20.67 14.52 12.28
N MET A 200 21.31 15.69 12.36
CA MET A 200 22.32 16.15 11.40
C MET A 200 23.62 15.35 11.49
N HIS A 201 23.87 14.72 12.64
CA HIS A 201 25.11 13.99 12.95
C HIS A 201 24.96 12.47 12.84
N LYS A 202 23.79 11.98 12.41
CA LYS A 202 23.47 10.54 12.34
C LYS A 202 23.37 10.08 10.87
N PRO A 203 24.48 9.60 10.26
CA PRO A 203 24.51 9.30 8.82
C PRO A 203 23.55 8.18 8.41
N MET A 204 23.36 7.15 9.25
CA MET A 204 22.45 6.05 8.95
C MET A 204 20.97 6.50 8.99
N PHE A 205 20.63 7.44 9.87
CA PHE A 205 19.31 8.07 9.87
C PHE A 205 19.07 8.88 8.59
N VAL A 206 20.04 9.69 8.18
CA VAL A 206 19.97 10.48 6.94
C VAL A 206 19.82 9.56 5.72
N LEU A 207 20.56 8.45 5.66
CA LEU A 207 20.45 7.47 4.59
C LEU A 207 19.09 6.78 4.59
N HIS A 208 18.60 6.34 5.75
CA HIS A 208 17.28 5.72 5.87
C HIS A 208 16.20 6.68 5.38
N LEU A 209 16.23 7.94 5.85
CA LEU A 209 15.27 8.95 5.45
C LEU A 209 15.38 9.28 3.95
N LEU A 210 16.60 9.34 3.39
CA LEU A 210 16.79 9.54 1.95
C LEU A 210 16.12 8.42 1.14
N LEU A 211 16.32 7.16 1.51
CA LEU A 211 15.70 6.03 0.83
C LEU A 211 14.17 6.06 0.94
N VAL A 212 13.63 6.43 2.10
CA VAL A 212 12.19 6.63 2.30
C VAL A 212 11.66 7.79 1.45
N GLN A 213 12.37 8.90 1.34
CA GLN A 213 11.97 10.03 0.50
C GLN A 213 11.97 9.67 -1.00
N ILE A 214 12.98 8.90 -1.45
CA ILE A 214 13.00 8.35 -2.81
C ILE A 214 11.80 7.42 -3.02
N LEU A 215 11.51 6.55 -2.05
CA LEU A 215 10.32 5.71 -2.09
C LEU A 215 9.06 6.56 -2.20
N MET A 216 8.87 7.59 -1.37
CA MET A 216 7.69 8.48 -1.40
C MET A 216 7.49 9.17 -2.75
N ILE A 217 8.57 9.64 -3.39
CA ILE A 217 8.52 10.25 -4.73
C ILE A 217 8.09 9.23 -5.79
N TYR A 218 8.59 8.00 -5.69
CA TYR A 218 8.33 6.94 -6.67
C TYR A 218 6.98 6.22 -6.44
N LEU A 219 6.53 6.15 -5.19
CA LEU A 219 5.33 5.45 -4.74
C LEU A 219 4.06 5.80 -5.53
N PRO A 220 3.71 7.07 -5.83
CA PRO A 220 2.53 7.41 -6.63
C PRO A 220 2.51 6.78 -8.02
N PHE A 221 3.67 6.50 -8.62
CA PHE A 221 3.82 5.94 -9.96
C PHE A 221 4.08 4.43 -9.97
N SER A 222 4.22 3.84 -8.79
CA SER A 222 4.61 2.44 -8.59
C SER A 222 3.46 1.45 -8.64
N LYS A 223 3.79 0.14 -8.65
CA LYS A 223 2.83 -0.93 -8.37
C LYS A 223 2.51 -1.06 -6.87
N LEU A 224 3.21 -0.35 -5.98
CA LEU A 224 3.04 -0.44 -4.52
C LEU A 224 1.71 0.16 -4.04
N LEU A 225 1.09 1.05 -4.81
CA LEU A 225 -0.25 1.61 -4.52
C LEU A 225 -1.41 0.65 -4.82
N HIS A 226 -1.20 -0.63 -4.57
CA HIS A 226 -2.19 -1.67 -4.81
C HIS A 226 -3.37 -1.58 -3.82
N ILE A 227 -3.18 -1.10 -2.58
CA ILE A 227 -4.26 -1.00 -1.59
C ILE A 227 -5.33 0.02 -2.01
N PRO A 228 -5.01 1.30 -2.28
CA PRO A 228 -6.04 2.24 -2.74
C PRO A 228 -6.63 1.82 -4.09
N GLY A 229 -5.83 1.22 -4.97
CA GLY A 229 -6.29 0.68 -6.25
C GLY A 229 -7.30 -0.46 -6.10
N MET A 230 -7.12 -1.36 -5.12
CA MET A 230 -8.05 -2.45 -4.83
C MET A 230 -9.44 -1.92 -4.46
N PHE A 231 -9.50 -0.90 -3.59
CA PHE A 231 -10.75 -0.27 -3.20
C PHE A 231 -11.36 0.54 -4.34
N ALA A 232 -10.55 1.29 -5.09
CA ALA A 232 -11.01 2.06 -6.25
C ALA A 232 -11.60 1.16 -7.34
N HIS A 233 -10.94 0.07 -7.71
CA HIS A 233 -11.45 -0.88 -8.70
C HIS A 233 -12.78 -1.50 -8.26
N ARG A 234 -12.93 -1.89 -6.99
CA ARG A 234 -14.19 -2.43 -6.46
C ARG A 234 -15.31 -1.40 -6.42
N TRP A 235 -14.99 -0.14 -6.12
CA TRP A 235 -15.96 0.96 -6.17
C TRP A 235 -16.40 1.30 -7.60
N ILE A 236 -15.49 1.25 -8.58
CA ILE A 236 -15.78 1.47 -10.01
C ILE A 236 -16.64 0.34 -10.57
N ILE A 237 -16.40 -0.93 -10.18
CA ILE A 237 -17.21 -2.07 -10.61
C ILE A 237 -18.68 -1.91 -10.18
N ASN A 238 -18.94 -1.26 -9.05
CA ASN A 238 -20.29 -0.99 -8.57
C ASN A 238 -20.96 0.25 -9.22
N ARG A 239 -20.34 0.85 -10.25
CA ARG A 239 -20.94 1.88 -11.10
C ARG A 239 -21.29 1.29 -12.48
N PRO A 240 -22.43 0.60 -12.64
CA PRO A 240 -22.92 0.30 -13.97
C PRO A 240 -23.24 1.63 -14.66
N TYR A 241 -22.43 2.00 -15.65
CA TYR A 241 -22.78 3.11 -16.53
C TYR A 241 -23.95 2.64 -17.39
N VAL A 242 -25.03 3.42 -17.45
CA VAL A 242 -26.20 3.12 -18.30
C VAL A 242 -26.01 3.70 -19.71
N GLU A 243 -25.09 4.65 -19.86
CA GLU A 243 -24.79 5.32 -21.12
C GLU A 243 -23.38 5.00 -21.63
N PRO A 244 -23.19 4.86 -22.97
CA PRO A 244 -21.88 4.57 -23.54
C PRO A 244 -20.89 5.70 -23.25
N ALA A 245 -19.59 5.40 -23.30
CA ALA A 245 -18.58 6.45 -23.25
C ALA A 245 -18.78 7.44 -24.43
N PRO A 246 -18.55 8.76 -24.23
CA PRO A 246 -18.63 9.73 -25.33
C PRO A 246 -17.74 9.30 -26.50
N GLY A 247 -18.33 9.16 -27.69
CA GLY A 247 -17.63 8.70 -28.90
C GLY A 247 -17.83 7.22 -29.28
N LEU A 248 -18.61 6.45 -28.52
CA LEU A 248 -18.98 5.06 -28.86
C LEU A 248 -20.51 4.90 -29.00
N PRO A 249 -21.14 5.48 -30.03
CA PRO A 249 -22.58 5.32 -30.25
C PRO A 249 -22.91 3.84 -30.57
N GLY A 250 -23.93 3.29 -29.90
CA GLY A 250 -24.47 1.95 -30.20
C GLY A 250 -23.89 0.78 -29.40
N VAL A 251 -23.02 1.01 -28.42
CA VAL A 251 -22.55 -0.06 -27.51
C VAL A 251 -23.65 -0.35 -26.47
N ALA A 252 -24.09 -1.61 -26.38
CA ALA A 252 -25.04 -2.05 -25.36
C ALA A 252 -24.42 -1.86 -23.97
N VAL A 253 -24.96 -0.92 -23.20
CA VAL A 253 -24.51 -0.64 -21.84
C VAL A 253 -25.38 -1.41 -20.86
N GLY A 254 -24.76 -2.26 -20.04
CA GLY A 254 -25.47 -3.14 -19.12
C GLY A 254 -26.07 -2.36 -17.95
N GLY A 255 -27.38 -2.10 -18.00
CA GLY A 255 -28.07 -1.35 -16.94
C GLY A 255 -29.60 -1.46 -16.86
N SER A 256 -30.30 -2.12 -17.79
CA SER A 256 -31.75 -2.31 -17.70
C SER A 256 -32.12 -3.72 -17.23
N GLY A 257 -31.80 -4.01 -15.97
CA GLY A 257 -32.58 -4.98 -15.20
C GLY A 257 -33.94 -4.37 -14.85
N HIS A 258 -34.84 -4.28 -15.82
CA HIS A 258 -36.28 -4.24 -15.58
C HIS A 258 -36.88 -5.49 -16.23
N ALA A 259 -37.25 -6.46 -15.39
CA ALA A 259 -38.18 -7.50 -15.80
C ALA A 259 -39.60 -7.01 -15.50
N VAL A 260 -40.32 -6.54 -16.53
CA VAL A 260 -41.79 -6.30 -16.55
C VAL A 260 -42.19 -6.40 -18.05
N SER A 261 -42.55 -7.57 -18.58
CA SER A 261 -43.85 -8.26 -18.59
C SER A 261 -44.75 -7.90 -19.79
N GLY A 262 -45.20 -8.93 -20.52
CA GLY A 262 -46.53 -8.98 -21.13
C GLY A 262 -46.72 -8.30 -22.49
N ASP A 263 -47.21 -9.11 -23.43
CA ASP A 263 -47.98 -8.73 -24.63
C ASP A 263 -47.36 -7.80 -25.66
N GLN A 264 -46.76 -8.40 -26.69
CA GLN A 264 -47.21 -8.13 -28.07
C GLN A 264 -47.23 -9.43 -28.88
N SER A 265 -48.42 -10.04 -28.94
CA SER A 265 -48.84 -10.82 -30.09
C SER A 265 -48.87 -9.89 -31.31
N ALA A 266 -48.06 -10.18 -32.31
CA ALA A 266 -48.28 -9.75 -33.68
C ALA A 266 -47.79 -10.84 -34.62
N SER A 267 -48.74 -11.68 -35.01
CA SER A 267 -48.72 -12.52 -36.20
C SER A 267 -48.20 -11.76 -37.42
N GLY A 268 -47.26 -12.36 -38.15
CA GLY A 268 -46.81 -11.88 -39.45
C GLY A 268 -45.79 -12.82 -40.06
N GLY A 269 -46.26 -13.91 -40.68
CA GLY A 269 -45.38 -14.79 -41.45
C GLY A 269 -44.87 -14.12 -42.72
N CYS A 270 -43.66 -14.47 -43.16
CA CYS A 270 -43.39 -14.77 -44.57
C CYS A 270 -42.07 -15.52 -44.74
N ASN A 271 -42.07 -16.36 -45.78
CA ASN A 271 -41.09 -17.33 -46.22
C ASN A 271 -39.73 -16.75 -46.64
N LYS A 272 -38.72 -17.64 -46.61
CA LYS A 272 -37.57 -17.79 -47.53
C LYS A 272 -37.19 -16.58 -48.39
N CYS A 273 -35.90 -16.23 -48.37
CA CYS A 273 -35.12 -15.96 -49.59
C CYS A 273 -33.62 -16.24 -49.34
N HIS A 274 -33.11 -17.20 -50.13
CA HIS A 274 -31.74 -17.53 -50.56
C HIS A 274 -30.54 -17.41 -49.61
#